data_AF-A0AAD5ZGV8-F1
#
_entry.id   AF-A0AAD5ZGV8-F1
#
_cell.length_a   1.000
_cell.length_b   1.000
_cell.length_c   1.000
_cell.angle_alpha   90.00
_cell.angle_beta   90.00
_cell.angle_gamma   90.00
#
_symmetry.space_group_name_H-M   'P 1'
#
loop_
_entity.id
_entity.type
_entity.pdbx_description
1 polymer ?
#
loop_
_entity_poly.entity_id
_entity_poly.type
_entity_poly.pdbx_seq_one_letter_code
_entity_poly.pdbx_strand_id
1 'polypeptide(L)'
;MRIRDYARHFKILLLSIEKAQLSVNSHPLPIALRWIRDSVKTDYERSALDDDQRYTTCENEGSRAATSATKQPFHSRFAEQNKSLQLNGEFGFKILLAFSGIRHNLPKKRGYNTRVAECKAAAHALLLAEGYENSEALLCNVDPSTYEAHEGELEENLAKRAEHYFSETKRVAKSRDAWACGNLEDFGQLISESGRSSIDKYECGSKEMIQLYEILLKAPGVYEARFSGAGFRGCCLAIVAVNCADKAAEFVTTEYEKAQPELVSHIPRDKRVLVCEPGGSARIILPEI
;
A
#
# COMPACT_ATOMS: atom_id res chain seq x y z
N MET A 1 3.56 -24.07 1.23
CA MET A 1 2.77 -22.97 1.85
C MET A 1 2.00 -22.30 0.72
N ARG A 2 0.66 -22.20 0.79
CA ARG A 2 -0.18 -21.92 -0.41
C ARG A 2 -0.25 -20.42 -0.72
N ILE A 3 -0.47 -20.03 -1.97
CA ILE A 3 -0.72 -18.64 -2.48
C ILE A 3 -1.60 -17.75 -1.58
N ARG A 4 -2.50 -18.34 -0.78
CA ARG A 4 -3.31 -17.66 0.23
C ARG A 4 -2.51 -17.06 1.40
N ASP A 5 -1.29 -17.50 1.65
CA ASP A 5 -0.46 -17.10 2.79
C ASP A 5 0.47 -15.92 2.44
N TYR A 6 0.86 -15.76 1.18
CA TYR A 6 1.62 -14.61 0.68
C TYR A 6 0.77 -13.33 0.68
N ALA A 7 -0.46 -13.43 0.15
CA ALA A 7 -1.43 -12.35 0.22
C ALA A 7 -1.93 -12.06 1.64
N ARG A 8 -1.69 -12.92 2.65
CA ARG A 8 -2.04 -12.66 4.06
C ARG A 8 -0.98 -11.83 4.79
N HIS A 9 0.30 -12.01 4.51
CA HIS A 9 1.36 -11.32 5.24
C HIS A 9 1.61 -9.89 4.74
N PHE A 10 1.54 -9.63 3.43
CA PHE A 10 1.54 -8.26 2.88
C PHE A 10 0.25 -7.50 3.26
N LYS A 11 -0.86 -8.24 3.40
CA LYS A 11 -2.13 -7.75 3.95
C LYS A 11 -2.01 -7.28 5.41
N ILE A 12 -1.15 -7.84 6.27
CA ILE A 12 -1.12 -7.44 7.69
C ILE A 12 -0.59 -6.02 7.87
N LEU A 13 0.28 -5.54 6.97
CA LEU A 13 0.88 -4.20 7.05
C LEU A 13 0.01 -3.13 6.36
N LEU A 14 -0.49 -3.42 5.15
CA LEU A 14 -1.34 -2.50 4.38
C LEU A 14 -2.84 -2.58 4.73
N LEU A 15 -3.42 -3.73 5.12
CA LEU A 15 -4.85 -3.76 5.54
C LEU A 15 -5.10 -3.04 6.86
N SER A 16 -4.08 -2.99 7.72
CA SER A 16 -4.14 -2.28 9.01
C SER A 16 -4.30 -0.77 8.82
N ILE A 17 -3.95 -0.27 7.63
CA ILE A 17 -3.91 1.16 7.29
C ILE A 17 -4.97 1.50 6.21
N GLU A 18 -5.16 0.66 5.19
CA GLU A 18 -6.10 0.91 4.09
C GLU A 18 -7.59 0.81 4.49
N LYS A 19 -7.93 0.07 5.56
CA LYS A 19 -9.35 -0.06 5.99
C LYS A 19 -9.86 1.08 6.87
N ALA A 20 -9.04 2.09 7.17
CA ALA A 20 -9.45 3.26 7.95
C ALA A 20 -10.35 4.27 7.19
N GLN A 21 -10.50 4.16 5.87
CA GLN A 21 -11.05 5.26 5.05
C GLN A 21 -12.54 5.22 4.69
N LEU A 22 -13.36 4.28 5.19
CA LEU A 22 -14.77 4.19 4.76
C LEU A 22 -15.78 4.11 5.92
N SER A 23 -15.71 5.06 6.87
CA SER A 23 -16.87 5.38 7.70
C SER A 23 -17.09 6.89 7.80
N VAL A 24 -18.12 7.41 7.12
CA VAL A 24 -18.72 8.70 7.49
C VAL A 24 -20.23 8.49 7.55
N ASN A 25 -20.77 8.68 8.75
CA ASN A 25 -22.19 8.57 9.07
C ASN A 25 -23.02 9.72 8.48
N SER A 26 -24.30 9.41 8.36
CA SER A 26 -25.46 10.16 7.90
C SER A 26 -25.63 11.58 8.48
N HIS A 27 -25.33 12.60 7.66
CA HIS A 27 -25.99 13.91 7.55
C HIS A 27 -25.58 14.52 6.19
N PRO A 28 -26.34 15.48 5.61
CA PRO A 28 -26.18 15.84 4.19
C PRO A 28 -24.73 16.25 3.90
N LEU A 29 -24.09 15.47 3.01
CA LEU A 29 -22.67 15.56 2.70
C LEU A 29 -22.31 16.99 2.28
N PRO A 30 -21.31 17.63 2.92
CA PRO A 30 -20.67 18.83 2.37
C PRO A 30 -20.22 18.55 0.93
N ILE A 31 -20.39 19.53 0.05
CA ILE A 31 -20.14 19.46 -1.41
C ILE A 31 -18.78 18.82 -1.77
N ALA A 32 -17.78 18.87 -0.89
CA ALA A 32 -16.46 18.24 -1.04
C ALA A 32 -16.41 16.69 -0.89
N LEU A 33 -17.26 16.08 -0.06
CA LEU A 33 -17.33 14.60 0.08
C LEU A 33 -18.15 13.96 -1.03
N ARG A 34 -19.09 14.72 -1.61
CA ARG A 34 -19.75 14.37 -2.86
C ARG A 34 -18.71 14.24 -3.99
N TRP A 35 -17.64 15.03 -3.97
CA TRP A 35 -16.55 14.98 -4.95
C TRP A 35 -15.66 13.73 -4.85
N ILE A 36 -15.38 13.22 -3.65
CA ILE A 36 -14.60 11.97 -3.45
C ILE A 36 -15.44 10.75 -3.83
N ARG A 37 -16.72 10.73 -3.43
CA ARG A 37 -17.65 9.68 -3.84
C ARG A 37 -17.86 9.71 -5.34
N ASP A 38 -18.09 10.88 -5.93
CA ASP A 38 -18.37 11.02 -7.35
C ASP A 38 -17.09 10.78 -8.18
N SER A 39 -15.89 11.18 -7.76
CA SER A 39 -14.62 10.79 -8.45
C SER A 39 -14.35 9.28 -8.42
N VAL A 40 -14.94 8.54 -7.48
CA VAL A 40 -14.83 7.08 -7.37
C VAL A 40 -16.04 6.37 -8.01
N LYS A 41 -17.22 7.02 -8.13
CA LYS A 41 -18.46 6.46 -8.70
C LYS A 41 -18.73 6.84 -10.16
N THR A 42 -18.37 8.04 -10.62
CA THR A 42 -18.76 8.51 -11.97
C THR A 42 -18.08 7.74 -13.10
N ASP A 43 -16.95 7.08 -12.83
CA ASP A 43 -16.32 6.16 -13.78
C ASP A 43 -16.97 4.76 -13.79
N TYR A 44 -17.76 4.41 -12.77
CA TYR A 44 -18.40 3.10 -12.65
C TYR A 44 -19.79 3.07 -13.28
N GLU A 45 -20.57 4.16 -13.19
CA GLU A 45 -21.96 4.20 -13.68
C GLU A 45 -22.11 4.78 -15.10
N ARG A 46 -21.16 5.57 -15.62
CA ARG A 46 -21.19 6.04 -17.03
C ARG A 46 -20.59 5.06 -18.05
N SER A 47 -19.79 4.08 -17.62
CA SER A 47 -19.29 3.02 -18.53
C SER A 47 -20.17 1.77 -18.55
N ALA A 48 -21.27 1.76 -17.78
CA ALA A 48 -22.13 0.57 -17.64
C ALA A 48 -23.35 0.58 -18.57
N LEU A 49 -23.55 1.65 -19.36
CA LEU A 49 -24.73 1.78 -20.23
C LEU A 49 -24.43 2.17 -21.68
N ASP A 50 -23.17 2.21 -22.12
CA ASP A 50 -22.84 2.28 -23.55
C ASP A 50 -21.65 1.36 -23.87
N ASP A 51 -21.94 0.39 -24.75
CA ASP A 51 -21.04 -0.42 -25.55
C ASP A 51 -19.96 -1.27 -24.85
N ASP A 52 -20.36 -2.53 -24.64
CA ASP A 52 -19.73 -3.74 -25.18
C ASP A 52 -18.24 -3.65 -25.59
N GLN A 53 -17.43 -4.51 -24.96
CA GLN A 53 -16.05 -4.86 -25.33
C GLN A 53 -15.00 -3.73 -25.38
N ARG A 54 -14.43 -3.33 -24.23
CA ARG A 54 -13.04 -2.79 -24.17
C ARG A 54 -12.39 -2.81 -22.75
N TYR A 55 -12.06 -4.01 -22.29
CA TYR A 55 -10.92 -4.39 -21.42
C TYR A 55 -10.48 -3.48 -20.23
N THR A 56 -10.94 -3.84 -19.03
CA THR A 56 -10.37 -3.50 -17.71
C THR A 56 -9.44 -4.62 -17.18
N THR A 57 -8.37 -4.98 -17.89
CA THR A 57 -7.46 -6.07 -17.46
C THR A 57 -6.28 -5.59 -16.63
N CYS A 58 -6.50 -5.37 -15.34
CA CYS A 58 -5.43 -5.49 -14.33
C CYS A 58 -5.52 -6.89 -13.72
N GLU A 59 -4.43 -7.66 -13.79
CA GLU A 59 -4.31 -8.98 -13.14
C GLU A 59 -4.15 -8.81 -11.61
N ASN A 60 -5.20 -8.27 -10.98
CA ASN A 60 -5.31 -8.16 -9.53
C ASN A 60 -6.11 -9.34 -8.98
N GLU A 61 -5.55 -10.55 -9.10
CA GLU A 61 -6.18 -11.72 -8.50
C GLU A 61 -6.09 -11.63 -6.95
N GLY A 62 -7.24 -11.64 -6.28
CA GLY A 62 -7.36 -11.91 -4.84
C GLY A 62 -7.32 -10.71 -3.86
N SER A 63 -6.97 -9.50 -4.28
CA SER A 63 -6.84 -8.35 -3.33
C SER A 63 -8.19 -7.82 -2.82
N ARG A 64 -9.23 -7.73 -3.67
CA ARG A 64 -10.54 -7.18 -3.31
C ARG A 64 -11.48 -8.16 -2.59
N ALA A 65 -11.53 -9.42 -3.02
CA ALA A 65 -12.55 -10.38 -2.57
C ALA A 65 -12.30 -11.02 -1.20
N ALA A 66 -11.06 -11.09 -0.73
CA ALA A 66 -10.70 -11.80 0.50
C ALA A 66 -10.90 -10.97 1.80
N THR A 67 -11.70 -9.91 1.75
CA THR A 67 -11.88 -8.94 2.86
C THR A 67 -13.11 -9.21 3.73
N SER A 68 -13.98 -10.17 3.35
CA SER A 68 -15.31 -10.38 3.95
C SER A 68 -15.52 -11.68 4.75
N ALA A 69 -14.53 -12.60 4.80
CA ALA A 69 -14.80 -13.99 5.18
C ALA A 69 -13.97 -14.54 6.37
N THR A 70 -13.89 -13.83 7.50
CA THR A 70 -13.37 -14.40 8.76
C THR A 70 -14.34 -14.22 9.92
N LYS A 71 -14.60 -15.32 10.66
CA LYS A 71 -15.64 -15.48 11.69
C LYS A 71 -15.43 -14.70 13.01
N GLN A 72 -14.35 -13.94 13.16
CA GLN A 72 -14.12 -13.02 14.30
C GLN A 72 -13.92 -11.59 13.77
N PRO A 73 -14.46 -10.55 14.45
CA PRO A 73 -14.30 -9.18 14.01
C PRO A 73 -12.83 -8.78 14.00
N PHE A 74 -12.29 -8.40 12.85
CA PHE A 74 -10.88 -8.04 12.62
C PHE A 74 -10.34 -7.02 13.65
N HIS A 75 -11.23 -6.13 14.14
CA HIS A 75 -10.94 -5.15 15.18
C HIS A 75 -10.47 -5.77 16.51
N SER A 76 -11.03 -6.91 16.95
CA SER A 76 -10.61 -7.52 18.22
C SER A 76 -9.20 -8.07 18.12
N ARG A 77 -8.84 -8.66 16.97
CA ARG A 77 -7.50 -9.21 16.73
C ARG A 77 -6.44 -8.11 16.58
N PHE A 78 -6.77 -7.02 15.89
CA PHE A 78 -5.88 -5.86 15.74
C PHE A 78 -5.69 -5.11 17.07
N ALA A 79 -6.76 -4.87 17.83
CA ALA A 79 -6.66 -4.23 19.14
C ALA A 79 -5.89 -5.10 20.16
N GLU A 80 -6.09 -6.42 20.16
CA GLU A 80 -5.31 -7.34 21.01
C GLU A 80 -3.82 -7.38 20.63
N GLN A 81 -3.50 -7.41 19.34
CA GLN A 81 -2.12 -7.39 18.84
C GLN A 81 -1.41 -6.05 19.07
N ASN A 82 -2.17 -4.96 19.22
CA ASN A 82 -1.64 -3.60 19.32
C ASN A 82 -1.86 -2.97 20.69
N LYS A 83 -2.24 -3.76 21.69
CA LYS A 83 -2.44 -3.27 23.05
C LYS A 83 -1.17 -2.63 23.61
N SER A 84 0.00 -3.10 23.18
CA SER A 84 1.32 -2.52 23.48
C SER A 84 1.54 -1.14 22.85
N LEU A 85 0.87 -0.85 21.72
CA LEU A 85 0.94 0.42 21.00
C LEU A 85 -0.17 1.41 21.41
N GLN A 86 -1.11 0.95 22.25
CA GLN A 86 -2.21 1.76 22.75
C GLN A 86 -1.90 2.24 24.17
N LEU A 87 -1.62 3.54 24.32
CA LEU A 87 -1.54 4.19 25.62
C LEU A 87 -2.92 4.76 25.94
N ASN A 88 -3.57 4.26 26.99
CA ASN A 88 -4.93 4.67 27.41
C ASN A 88 -6.01 4.51 26.32
N GLY A 89 -5.84 3.58 25.37
CA GLY A 89 -6.77 3.36 24.27
C GLY A 89 -6.52 4.21 23.02
N GLU A 90 -5.50 5.07 23.05
CA GLU A 90 -5.05 5.86 21.90
C GLU A 90 -3.74 5.29 21.33
N PHE A 91 -3.60 5.31 20.00
CA PHE A 91 -2.37 4.86 19.36
C PHE A 91 -1.22 5.86 19.61
N GLY A 92 -0.02 5.35 19.90
CA GLY A 92 1.20 6.14 20.03
C GLY A 92 1.71 6.80 18.74
N PHE A 93 0.94 6.76 17.67
CA PHE A 93 1.26 7.32 16.36
C PHE A 93 -0.02 7.77 15.62
N LYS A 94 0.15 8.59 14.59
CA LYS A 94 -0.88 8.88 13.58
C LYS A 94 -0.39 8.42 12.21
N ILE A 95 -1.31 8.36 11.27
CA ILE A 95 -1.03 8.01 9.88
C ILE A 95 -1.27 9.24 9.02
N LEU A 96 -0.29 9.65 8.22
CA LEU A 96 -0.50 10.62 7.15
C LEU A 96 -0.81 9.90 5.87
N LEU A 97 -1.87 10.33 5.18
CA LEU A 97 -2.16 9.92 3.81
C LEU A 97 -2.05 11.13 2.90
N ALA A 98 -0.99 11.19 2.10
CA ALA A 98 -0.72 12.29 1.18
C ALA A 98 -1.04 11.88 -0.26
N PHE A 99 -1.86 12.67 -0.95
CA PHE A 99 -2.28 12.38 -2.32
C PHE A 99 -1.34 13.02 -3.35
N SER A 100 -0.95 12.27 -4.37
CA SER A 100 -0.06 12.79 -5.41
C SER A 100 -0.76 13.69 -6.43
N GLY A 101 -2.09 13.64 -6.53
CA GLY A 101 -2.86 14.35 -7.55
C GLY A 101 -2.89 13.66 -8.92
N ILE A 102 -2.21 12.51 -9.08
CA ILE A 102 -2.22 11.75 -10.33
C ILE A 102 -3.54 10.98 -10.46
N ARG A 103 -4.34 11.36 -11.46
CA ARG A 103 -5.66 10.75 -11.74
C ARG A 103 -5.64 9.69 -12.83
N HIS A 104 -4.79 9.86 -13.84
CA HIS A 104 -4.80 9.00 -15.02
C HIS A 104 -3.99 7.71 -14.80
N ASN A 105 -4.40 6.64 -15.48
CA ASN A 105 -3.63 5.40 -15.50
C ASN A 105 -2.31 5.62 -16.24
N LEU A 106 -1.21 5.09 -15.68
CA LEU A 106 0.05 5.03 -16.42
C LEU A 106 -0.08 4.12 -17.66
N PRO A 107 0.71 4.36 -18.71
CA PRO A 107 0.71 3.53 -19.91
C PRO A 107 1.00 2.05 -19.60
N LYS A 108 0.29 1.13 -20.26
CA LYS A 108 0.37 -0.33 -20.03
C LYS A 108 1.80 -0.92 -20.10
N LYS A 109 2.72 -0.30 -20.85
CA LYS A 109 4.05 -0.83 -21.16
C LYS A 109 5.10 -0.71 -20.03
N ARG A 110 4.88 0.14 -19.02
CA ARG A 110 5.79 0.32 -17.86
C ARG A 110 5.04 0.29 -16.52
N GLY A 111 3.92 -0.42 -16.49
CA GLY A 111 3.02 -0.45 -15.35
C GLY A 111 3.07 -1.77 -14.58
N TYR A 112 2.11 -1.93 -13.68
CA TYR A 112 1.95 -3.09 -12.80
C TYR A 112 2.07 -4.46 -13.52
N ASN A 113 1.42 -4.64 -14.67
CA ASN A 113 1.44 -5.92 -15.39
C ASN A 113 2.84 -6.30 -15.89
N THR A 114 3.70 -5.32 -16.24
CA THR A 114 5.11 -5.59 -16.59
C THR A 114 5.83 -6.19 -15.40
N ARG A 115 5.62 -5.65 -14.19
CA ARG A 115 6.24 -6.17 -12.96
C ARG A 115 5.76 -7.58 -12.62
N VAL A 116 4.47 -7.87 -12.83
CA VAL A 116 3.91 -9.22 -12.67
C VAL A 116 4.58 -10.20 -13.64
N ALA A 117 4.73 -9.83 -14.91
CA ALA A 117 5.39 -10.66 -15.91
C ALA A 117 6.88 -10.90 -15.58
N GLU A 118 7.61 -9.86 -15.15
CA GLU A 118 9.00 -9.97 -14.70
C GLU A 118 9.13 -10.90 -13.49
N CYS A 119 8.22 -10.81 -12.50
CA CYS A 119 8.23 -11.73 -11.36
C CYS A 119 7.96 -13.18 -11.76
N LYS A 120 7.02 -13.42 -12.69
CA LYS A 120 6.74 -14.76 -13.24
C LYS A 120 7.96 -15.31 -13.98
N ALA A 121 8.62 -14.49 -14.79
CA ALA A 121 9.83 -14.87 -15.51
C ALA A 121 11.00 -15.21 -14.56
N ALA A 122 11.20 -14.41 -13.51
CA ALA A 122 12.20 -14.69 -12.48
C ALA A 122 11.91 -16.01 -11.76
N ALA A 123 10.65 -16.25 -11.35
CA ALA A 123 10.26 -17.50 -10.72
C ALA A 123 10.47 -18.72 -11.64
N HIS A 124 10.10 -18.59 -12.92
CA HIS A 124 10.32 -19.65 -13.90
C HIS A 124 11.80 -19.99 -14.05
N ALA A 125 12.68 -18.99 -14.16
CA ALA A 125 14.12 -19.21 -14.27
C ALA A 125 14.69 -19.95 -13.06
N LEU A 126 14.30 -19.54 -11.84
CA LEU A 126 14.74 -20.17 -10.59
C LEU A 126 14.22 -21.62 -10.46
N LEU A 127 12.96 -21.88 -10.82
CA LEU A 127 12.38 -23.22 -10.78
C LEU A 127 13.01 -24.15 -11.82
N LEU A 128 13.32 -23.62 -13.00
CA LEU A 128 13.98 -24.38 -14.07
C LEU A 128 15.40 -24.80 -13.66
N ALA A 129 16.15 -23.94 -12.96
CA ALA A 129 17.49 -24.25 -12.47
C ALA A 129 17.53 -25.48 -11.54
N GLU A 130 16.43 -25.74 -10.83
CA GLU A 130 16.24 -26.90 -9.93
C GLU A 130 15.52 -28.08 -10.63
N GLY A 131 15.22 -27.97 -11.93
CA GLY A 131 14.53 -29.01 -12.70
C GLY A 131 13.01 -29.06 -12.52
N TYR A 132 12.39 -28.04 -11.93
CA TYR A 132 10.93 -27.95 -11.73
C TYR A 132 10.20 -27.32 -12.93
N GLU A 133 10.30 -27.92 -14.12
CA GLU A 133 9.76 -27.37 -15.38
C GLU A 133 8.23 -27.18 -15.41
N ASN A 134 7.48 -28.00 -14.66
CA ASN A 134 6.01 -27.99 -14.68
C ASN A 134 5.38 -27.22 -13.49
N SER A 135 6.20 -26.58 -12.65
CA SER A 135 5.71 -25.83 -11.50
C SER A 135 5.12 -24.48 -11.91
N GLU A 136 4.09 -24.04 -11.18
CA GLU A 136 3.52 -22.72 -11.39
C GLU A 136 4.54 -21.63 -11.05
N ALA A 137 4.87 -20.80 -12.05
CA ALA A 137 5.92 -19.78 -12.00
C ALA A 137 5.53 -18.57 -11.13
N LEU A 138 5.55 -18.76 -9.82
CA LEU A 138 5.34 -17.73 -8.81
C LEU A 138 6.50 -17.72 -7.83
N LEU A 139 7.00 -16.54 -7.46
CA LEU A 139 8.12 -16.42 -6.53
C LEU A 139 7.82 -17.02 -5.15
N CYS A 140 6.55 -17.10 -4.75
CA CYS A 140 6.13 -17.77 -3.51
C CYS A 140 6.24 -19.30 -3.54
N ASN A 141 6.39 -19.89 -4.72
CA ASN A 141 6.63 -21.32 -4.91
C ASN A 141 8.13 -21.65 -4.98
N VAL A 142 9.01 -20.65 -4.95
CA VAL A 142 10.47 -20.82 -4.94
C VAL A 142 10.97 -20.83 -3.50
N ASP A 143 11.79 -21.82 -3.14
CA ASP A 143 12.42 -21.85 -1.82
C ASP A 143 13.48 -20.74 -1.70
N PRO A 144 13.58 -20.05 -0.54
CA PRO A 144 14.64 -19.06 -0.33
C PRO A 144 16.06 -19.58 -0.60
N SER A 145 16.37 -20.85 -0.31
CA SER A 145 17.70 -21.41 -0.59
C SER A 145 17.97 -21.56 -2.09
N THR A 146 16.94 -21.90 -2.87
CA THR A 146 17.03 -21.93 -4.34
C THR A 146 17.31 -20.54 -4.90
N TYR A 147 16.61 -19.51 -4.37
CA TYR A 147 16.91 -18.13 -4.77
C TYR A 147 18.35 -17.74 -4.42
N GLU A 148 18.82 -18.01 -3.20
CA GLU A 148 20.18 -17.68 -2.77
C GLU A 148 21.26 -18.43 -3.58
N ALA A 149 20.98 -19.65 -4.06
CA ALA A 149 21.89 -20.41 -4.91
C ALA A 149 21.97 -19.89 -6.35
N HIS A 150 20.86 -19.37 -6.89
CA HIS A 150 20.72 -19.06 -8.32
C HIS A 150 20.46 -17.57 -8.63
N GLU A 151 20.45 -16.68 -7.65
CA GLU A 151 20.18 -15.25 -7.88
C GLU A 151 21.15 -14.59 -8.88
N GLY A 152 22.40 -15.08 -8.93
CA GLY A 152 23.43 -14.59 -9.86
C GLY A 152 23.22 -15.02 -11.31
N GLU A 153 22.29 -15.93 -11.59
CA GLU A 153 21.96 -16.41 -12.93
C GLU A 153 20.81 -15.61 -13.59
N LEU A 154 20.11 -14.80 -12.80
CA LEU A 154 19.00 -13.98 -13.29
C LEU A 154 19.49 -12.78 -14.11
N GLU A 155 18.79 -12.47 -15.20
CA GLU A 155 18.97 -11.20 -15.91
C GLU A 155 18.70 -10.02 -14.96
N GLU A 156 19.37 -8.89 -15.18
CA GLU A 156 19.41 -7.75 -14.27
C GLU A 156 18.03 -7.32 -13.74
N ASN A 157 17.03 -7.20 -14.61
CA ASN A 157 15.70 -6.76 -14.18
C ASN A 157 14.98 -7.85 -13.38
N LEU A 158 15.13 -9.11 -13.77
CA LEU A 158 14.56 -10.26 -13.06
C LEU A 158 15.19 -10.42 -11.67
N ALA A 159 16.51 -10.25 -11.57
CA ALA A 159 17.26 -10.25 -10.33
C ALA A 159 16.72 -9.18 -9.37
N LYS A 160 16.55 -7.94 -9.85
CA LYS A 160 15.95 -6.86 -9.05
C LYS A 160 14.54 -7.20 -8.54
N ARG A 161 13.69 -7.85 -9.35
CA ARG A 161 12.33 -8.25 -8.91
C ARG A 161 12.35 -9.36 -7.87
N ALA A 162 13.19 -10.37 -8.07
CA ALA A 162 13.36 -11.46 -7.11
C ALA A 162 13.95 -10.92 -5.79
N GLU A 163 14.98 -10.09 -5.85
CA GLU A 163 15.59 -9.44 -4.68
C GLU A 163 14.54 -8.62 -3.90
N HIS A 164 13.71 -7.84 -4.60
CA HIS A 164 12.60 -7.14 -3.96
C HIS A 164 11.67 -8.11 -3.22
N TYR A 165 11.20 -9.17 -3.88
CA TYR A 165 10.28 -10.15 -3.31
C TYR A 165 10.84 -10.84 -2.06
N PHE A 166 12.05 -11.40 -2.13
CA PHE A 166 12.62 -12.17 -1.03
C PHE A 166 13.05 -11.26 0.13
N SER A 167 13.63 -10.08 -0.16
CA SER A 167 13.97 -9.11 0.88
C SER A 167 12.73 -8.53 1.56
N GLU A 168 11.65 -8.29 0.81
CA GLU A 168 10.39 -7.81 1.36
C GLU A 168 9.70 -8.86 2.23
N THR A 169 9.76 -10.14 1.82
CA THR A 169 9.25 -11.25 2.64
C THR A 169 9.99 -11.33 3.98
N LYS A 170 11.32 -11.17 3.97
CA LYS A 170 12.15 -11.09 5.20
C LYS A 170 11.77 -9.85 6.03
N ARG A 171 11.57 -8.68 5.41
CA ARG A 171 11.17 -7.44 6.11
C ARG A 171 9.80 -7.57 6.77
N VAL A 172 8.79 -8.12 6.08
CA VAL A 172 7.44 -8.29 6.63
C VAL A 172 7.44 -9.14 7.90
N ALA A 173 8.25 -10.21 7.94
CA ALA A 173 8.39 -11.02 9.16
C ALA A 173 8.97 -10.19 10.32
N LYS A 174 10.05 -9.43 10.07
CA LYS A 174 10.66 -8.54 11.07
C LYS A 174 9.70 -7.42 11.51
N SER A 175 8.97 -6.81 10.58
CA SER A 175 8.03 -5.72 10.87
C SER A 175 6.90 -6.21 11.77
N ARG A 176 6.41 -7.45 11.55
CA ARG A 176 5.40 -8.05 12.44
C ARG A 176 5.92 -8.18 13.87
N ASP A 177 7.16 -8.61 14.04
CA ASP A 177 7.74 -8.84 15.36
C ASP A 177 8.04 -7.50 16.06
N ALA A 178 8.60 -6.51 15.35
CA ALA A 178 8.81 -5.14 15.84
C ALA A 178 7.49 -4.47 16.26
N TRP A 179 6.46 -4.62 15.42
CA TRP A 179 5.12 -4.10 15.67
C TRP A 179 4.48 -4.73 16.92
N ALA A 180 4.57 -6.05 17.07
CA ALA A 180 4.02 -6.76 18.23
C ALA A 180 4.68 -6.31 19.55
N CYS A 181 5.99 -6.02 19.51
CA CYS A 181 6.75 -5.50 20.65
C CYS A 181 6.52 -4.01 20.92
N GLY A 182 5.76 -3.31 20.07
CA GLY A 182 5.54 -1.87 20.18
C GLY A 182 6.76 -1.01 19.80
N ASN A 183 7.77 -1.59 19.13
CA ASN A 183 8.94 -0.86 18.70
C ASN A 183 8.66 -0.13 17.37
N LEU A 184 8.13 1.09 17.49
CA LEU A 184 7.79 1.93 16.34
C LEU A 184 9.01 2.45 15.56
N GLU A 185 10.19 2.52 16.19
CA GLU A 185 11.41 2.98 15.52
C GLU A 185 11.97 1.90 14.59
N ASP A 186 12.09 0.66 15.07
CA ASP A 186 12.49 -0.48 14.23
C ASP A 186 11.46 -0.76 13.14
N PHE A 187 10.17 -0.66 13.48
CA PHE A 187 9.10 -0.73 12.49
C PHE A 187 9.28 0.35 11.43
N GLY A 188 9.46 1.60 11.89
CA GLY A 188 9.95 2.80 11.20
C GLY A 188 10.91 2.50 10.05
N GLN A 189 12.04 1.94 10.48
CA GLN A 189 13.15 1.64 9.60
C GLN A 189 12.76 0.59 8.54
N LEU A 190 12.06 -0.47 8.94
CA LEU A 190 11.70 -1.57 8.03
C LEU A 190 10.73 -1.15 6.92
N ILE A 191 9.77 -0.26 7.20
CA ILE A 191 8.87 0.28 6.17
C ILE A 191 9.62 1.24 5.26
N SER A 192 10.54 2.05 5.80
CA SER A 192 11.39 2.93 5.00
C SER A 192 12.26 2.12 4.03
N GLU A 193 12.85 1.01 4.49
CA GLU A 193 13.60 0.06 3.64
C GLU A 193 12.70 -0.60 2.59
N SER A 194 11.47 -0.96 2.95
CA SER A 194 10.46 -1.46 2.01
C SER A 194 10.13 -0.43 0.93
N GLY A 195 9.89 0.83 1.31
CA GLY A 195 9.63 1.94 0.38
C GLY A 195 10.78 2.17 -0.60
N ARG A 196 12.04 2.18 -0.12
CA ARG A 196 13.23 2.25 -0.98
C ARG A 196 13.33 1.06 -1.92
N SER A 197 13.11 -0.16 -1.42
CA SER A 197 13.13 -1.36 -2.25
C SER A 197 12.05 -1.32 -3.35
N SER A 198 10.86 -0.78 -3.05
CA SER A 198 9.82 -0.56 -4.05
C SER A 198 10.26 0.41 -5.17
N ILE A 199 11.06 1.42 -4.86
CA ILE A 199 11.57 2.39 -5.84
C ILE A 199 12.78 1.82 -6.60
N ASP A 200 13.78 1.29 -5.90
CA ASP A 200 15.07 0.95 -6.50
C ASP A 200 15.09 -0.46 -7.11
N LYS A 201 14.41 -1.42 -6.46
CA LYS A 201 14.43 -2.84 -6.84
C LYS A 201 13.17 -3.25 -7.58
N TYR A 202 12.01 -2.78 -7.13
CA TYR A 202 10.76 -3.02 -7.86
C TYR A 202 10.50 -1.98 -8.96
N GLU A 203 11.23 -0.86 -8.97
CA GLU A 203 11.10 0.21 -9.98
C GLU A 203 9.63 0.59 -10.20
N CYS A 204 8.92 0.79 -9.09
CA CYS A 204 7.59 1.38 -9.07
C CYS A 204 7.66 2.81 -8.51
N GLY A 205 6.62 3.60 -8.79
CA GLY A 205 6.65 5.04 -8.54
C GLY A 205 6.72 5.82 -9.84
N SER A 206 5.85 6.82 -9.98
CA SER A 206 6.11 7.91 -10.91
C SER A 206 7.08 8.91 -10.27
N LYS A 207 7.64 9.81 -11.07
CA LYS A 207 8.52 10.88 -10.58
C LYS A 207 7.86 11.68 -9.44
N GLU A 208 6.58 11.98 -9.58
CA GLU A 208 5.82 12.81 -8.64
C GLU A 208 5.48 12.04 -7.36
N MET A 209 5.21 10.73 -7.47
CA MET A 209 5.05 9.86 -6.30
C MET A 209 6.36 9.75 -5.50
N ILE A 210 7.50 9.55 -6.17
CA ILE A 210 8.82 9.50 -5.53
C ILE A 210 9.10 10.84 -4.83
N GLN A 211 8.82 11.96 -5.48
CA GLN A 211 9.01 13.28 -4.89
C GLN A 211 8.12 13.50 -3.65
N LEU A 212 6.86 13.06 -3.68
CA LEU A 212 5.96 13.12 -2.51
C LEU A 212 6.50 12.26 -1.35
N TYR A 213 6.98 11.07 -1.66
CA TYR A 213 7.61 10.17 -0.69
C TYR A 213 8.85 10.82 -0.04
N GLU A 214 9.74 11.43 -0.83
CA GLU A 214 10.92 12.13 -0.30
C GLU A 214 10.56 13.34 0.57
N ILE A 215 9.47 14.04 0.24
CA ILE A 215 8.95 15.14 1.07
C ILE A 215 8.42 14.62 2.40
N LEU A 216 7.66 13.51 2.39
CA LEU A 216 7.16 12.89 3.62
C LEU A 216 8.30 12.50 4.56
N LEU A 217 9.38 11.91 4.04
CA LEU A 217 10.54 11.53 4.86
C LEU A 217 11.25 12.72 5.54
N LYS A 218 11.06 13.94 5.03
CA LYS A 218 11.63 15.16 5.61
C LYS A 218 10.69 15.84 6.61
N ALA A 219 9.44 15.38 6.71
CA ALA A 219 8.43 16.02 7.52
C ALA A 219 8.69 15.79 9.03
N PRO A 220 8.41 16.78 9.89
CA PRO A 220 8.68 16.67 11.33
C PRO A 220 7.98 15.46 11.97
N GLY A 221 8.72 14.66 12.73
CA GLY A 221 8.18 13.53 13.50
C GLY A 221 7.66 12.37 12.66
N VAL A 222 7.91 12.36 11.34
CA VAL A 222 7.67 11.18 10.51
C VAL A 222 8.73 10.13 10.83
N TYR A 223 8.29 8.94 11.22
CA TYR A 223 9.17 7.78 11.42
C TYR A 223 9.55 7.17 10.07
N GLU A 224 8.60 7.14 9.13
CA GLU A 224 8.73 6.42 7.87
C GLU A 224 7.67 6.87 6.86
N ALA A 225 7.92 6.59 5.58
CA ALA A 225 6.94 6.74 4.52
C ALA A 225 7.04 5.59 3.51
N ARG A 226 5.98 5.36 2.72
CA ARG A 226 5.99 4.48 1.55
C ARG A 226 4.82 4.78 0.63
N PHE A 227 4.82 4.18 -0.56
CA PHE A 227 3.64 4.17 -1.42
C PHE A 227 2.51 3.32 -0.82
N SER A 228 1.28 3.76 -1.02
CA SER A 228 0.08 2.96 -0.79
C SER A 228 -0.44 2.41 -2.12
N GLY A 229 -0.77 1.12 -2.17
CA GLY A 229 -1.22 0.44 -3.39
C GLY A 229 -0.10 0.19 -4.40
N ALA A 230 -0.43 0.20 -5.70
CA ALA A 230 0.47 -0.23 -6.78
C ALA A 230 1.67 0.71 -7.06
N GLY A 231 1.78 1.85 -6.38
CA GLY A 231 2.90 2.80 -6.52
C GLY A 231 2.89 3.67 -7.78
N PHE A 232 2.10 3.35 -8.79
CA PHE A 232 2.06 4.08 -10.06
C PHE A 232 1.11 5.30 -10.09
N ARG A 233 0.27 5.43 -9.07
CA ARG A 233 -0.64 6.57 -8.79
C ARG A 233 -1.08 6.52 -7.34
N GLY A 234 -1.89 7.48 -6.92
CA GLY A 234 -2.62 7.41 -5.65
C GLY A 234 -1.96 8.22 -4.56
N CYS A 235 -1.62 7.57 -3.45
CA CYS A 235 -1.14 8.24 -2.26
C CYS A 235 0.13 7.60 -1.68
N CYS A 236 0.87 8.42 -0.96
CA CYS A 236 1.89 7.96 -0.04
C CYS A 236 1.32 7.93 1.37
N LEU A 237 1.78 6.96 2.14
CA LEU A 237 1.51 6.74 3.55
C LEU A 237 2.75 7.16 4.33
N ALA A 238 2.58 7.80 5.49
CA ALA A 238 3.62 7.92 6.50
C ALA A 238 3.10 7.65 7.91
N ILE A 239 3.95 7.09 8.78
CA ILE A 239 3.68 7.00 10.21
C ILE A 239 4.37 8.18 10.90
N VAL A 240 3.63 8.89 11.74
CA VAL A 240 4.08 10.14 12.37
C VAL A 240 3.80 10.13 13.86
N ALA A 241 4.68 10.75 14.64
CA ALA A 241 4.46 11.00 16.06
C ALA A 241 3.19 11.85 16.27
N VAL A 242 2.39 11.49 17.28
CA VAL A 242 1.08 12.11 17.54
C VAL A 242 1.17 13.63 17.67
N ASN A 243 2.16 14.13 18.41
CA ASN A 243 2.40 15.54 18.66
C ASN A 243 2.96 16.32 17.44
N CYS A 244 3.33 15.62 16.37
CA CYS A 244 3.86 16.23 15.15
C CYS A 244 2.91 16.14 13.95
N ALA A 245 1.81 15.38 14.05
CA ALA A 245 0.96 15.03 12.91
C ALA A 245 0.47 16.25 12.11
N ASP A 246 -0.07 17.28 12.78
CA ASP A 246 -0.58 18.48 12.09
C ASP A 246 0.55 19.28 11.42
N LYS A 247 1.69 19.43 12.12
CA LYS A 247 2.87 20.12 11.57
C LYS A 247 3.44 19.38 10.36
N ALA A 248 3.46 18.05 10.41
CA ALA A 248 3.91 17.21 9.32
C ALA A 248 2.96 17.30 8.12
N ALA A 249 1.65 17.24 8.34
CA ALA A 249 0.65 17.38 7.28
C ALA A 249 0.76 18.74 6.58
N GLU A 250 0.92 19.82 7.36
CA GLU A 250 1.09 21.18 6.84
C GLU A 250 2.40 21.34 6.04
N PHE A 251 3.50 20.77 6.55
CA PHE A 251 4.79 20.74 5.87
C PHE A 251 4.67 20.04 4.51
N VAL A 252 4.12 18.81 4.48
CA VAL A 252 3.99 18.02 3.26
C VAL A 252 3.07 18.72 2.26
N THR A 253 1.96 19.28 2.72
CA THR A 253 1.02 20.04 1.87
C THR A 253 1.72 21.21 1.19
N THR A 254 2.52 21.97 1.94
CA THR A 254 3.21 23.16 1.43
C THR A 254 4.35 22.80 0.49
N GLU A 255 5.21 21.85 0.87
CA GLU A 255 6.37 21.48 0.05
C GLU A 255 5.95 20.75 -1.23
N TYR A 256 4.91 19.91 -1.18
CA TYR A 256 4.42 19.23 -2.38
C TYR A 256 3.68 20.18 -3.32
N GLU A 257 2.96 21.19 -2.81
CA GLU A 257 2.38 22.24 -3.66
C GLU A 257 3.43 23.05 -4.41
N LYS A 258 4.56 23.39 -3.77
CA LYS A 258 5.68 24.04 -4.47
C LYS A 258 6.28 23.14 -5.55
N ALA A 259 6.39 21.84 -5.26
CA ALA A 259 6.98 20.87 -6.16
C ALA A 259 6.09 20.51 -7.36
N GLN A 260 4.77 20.43 -7.13
CA GLN A 260 3.77 19.91 -8.08
C GLN A 260 2.48 20.77 -8.10
N PRO A 261 2.56 22.10 -8.37
CA PRO A 261 1.43 23.01 -8.21
C PRO A 261 0.24 22.63 -9.10
N GLU A 262 0.49 22.24 -10.35
CA GLU A 262 -0.55 21.85 -11.31
C GLU A 262 -1.31 20.59 -10.88
N LEU A 263 -0.61 19.60 -10.31
CA LEU A 263 -1.21 18.34 -9.87
C LEU A 263 -2.07 18.49 -8.63
N VAL A 264 -1.81 19.51 -7.79
CA VAL A 264 -2.59 19.73 -6.57
C VAL A 264 -3.57 20.90 -6.67
N SER A 265 -3.53 21.66 -7.76
CA SER A 265 -4.41 22.82 -8.03
C SER A 265 -5.91 22.48 -7.89
N HIS A 266 -6.27 21.25 -8.28
CA HIS A 266 -7.64 20.76 -8.29
C HIS A 266 -8.01 20.00 -7.00
N ILE A 267 -7.09 19.86 -6.04
CA ILE A 267 -7.35 19.23 -4.75
C ILE A 267 -7.42 20.33 -3.69
N PRO A 268 -8.57 20.46 -2.99
CA PRO A 268 -8.67 21.39 -1.86
C PRO A 268 -7.54 21.14 -0.86
N ARG A 269 -6.94 22.23 -0.37
CA ARG A 269 -5.72 22.15 0.45
C ARG A 269 -5.87 21.23 1.66
N ASP A 270 -7.01 21.28 2.35
CA ASP A 270 -7.36 20.43 3.50
C ASP A 270 -7.59 18.95 3.16
N LYS A 271 -7.57 18.60 1.86
CA LYS A 271 -7.73 17.23 1.35
C LYS A 271 -6.47 16.67 0.71
N ARG A 272 -5.38 17.44 0.64
CA ARG A 272 -4.11 16.98 0.04
C ARG A 272 -3.35 16.02 0.93
N VAL A 273 -3.40 16.24 2.24
CA VAL A 273 -2.85 15.34 3.26
C VAL A 273 -3.89 15.14 4.34
N LEU A 274 -4.21 13.89 4.65
CA LEU A 274 -5.13 13.53 5.73
C LEU A 274 -4.35 12.97 6.90
N VAL A 275 -4.68 13.43 8.11
CA VAL A 275 -4.26 12.81 9.35
C VAL A 275 -5.31 11.78 9.75
N CYS A 276 -4.89 10.52 9.84
CA CYS A 276 -5.74 9.36 10.02
C CYS A 276 -5.32 8.56 11.25
N GLU A 277 -6.25 7.75 11.74
CA GLU A 277 -6.01 6.69 12.71
C GLU A 277 -6.47 5.35 12.14
N PRO A 278 -5.92 4.22 12.60
CA PRO A 278 -6.43 2.91 12.25
C PRO A 278 -7.92 2.78 12.62
N GLY A 279 -8.77 2.50 11.63
CA GLY A 279 -10.21 2.33 11.81
C GLY A 279 -10.65 0.88 11.98
N GLY A 280 -11.89 0.68 12.42
CA GLY A 280 -12.51 -0.65 12.46
C GLY A 280 -12.82 -1.21 11.07
N SER A 281 -13.05 -2.52 10.99
CA SER A 281 -13.48 -3.16 9.74
C SER A 281 -14.92 -2.81 9.37
N ALA A 282 -15.27 -3.00 8.10
CA ALA A 282 -16.64 -2.94 7.63
C ALA A 282 -17.57 -3.75 8.55
N ARG A 283 -18.66 -3.10 8.99
CA ARG A 283 -19.67 -3.65 9.89
C ARG A 283 -21.04 -3.13 9.49
N ILE A 284 -22.07 -3.90 9.81
CA ILE A 284 -23.46 -3.47 9.64
C ILE A 284 -23.81 -2.58 10.83
N ILE A 285 -24.32 -1.38 10.55
CA ILE A 285 -24.89 -0.50 11.58
C ILE A 285 -26.38 -0.78 11.58
N LEU A 286 -26.86 -1.44 12.63
CA LEU A 286 -28.29 -1.63 12.84
C LEU A 286 -28.85 -0.35 13.47
N PRO A 287 -30.05 0.11 13.06
CA PRO A 287 -30.71 1.24 13.71
C PRO A 287 -30.99 0.88 15.18
N GLU A 288 -30.80 1.86 16.08
CA GLU A 288 -31.20 1.73 17.48
C GLU A 288 -32.73 1.57 17.53
N ILE A 289 -33.21 0.50 18.18
CA ILE A 289 -34.64 0.18 18.35
C ILE A 289 -35.16 0.88 19.60
#